data_AF-A0A7J2ISB2-F1
#
_entry.id   AF-A0A7J2ISB2-F1
#
_cell.length_a   1.000
_cell.length_b   1.000
_cell.length_c   1.000
_cell.angle_alpha   90.00
_cell.angle_beta   90.00
_cell.angle_gamma   90.00
#
_symmetry.space_group_name_H-M   'P 1'
#
loop_
_entity.id
_entity.type
_entity.pdbx_description
1 polymer ?
#
loop_
_entity_poly.entity_id
_entity_poly.type
_entity_poly.pdbx_seq_one_letter_code
_entity_poly.pdbx_strand_id
1 'polypeptide(L)'
;MKKIEEYAKKDVKANIRVWFREYVASLHCIMKELEKAESTSEFMELKKKLMRCMIKSLPLESKYCPFCEFYLEFNQDTSCDNCEYKKAHGKCNSKSSTWRKIRDLQEELLDAIRDYWYGYELGEEK
;
A
#
# COMPACT_ATOMS: atom_id res chain seq x y z
N MET A 1 17.07 -25.76 -0.19
CA MET A 1 16.26 -24.84 0.65
C MET A 1 16.88 -23.44 0.75
N LYS A 2 17.97 -23.24 1.50
CA LYS A 2 18.53 -21.88 1.78
C LYS A 2 18.76 -20.99 0.55
N LYS A 3 19.30 -21.56 -0.54
CA LYS A 3 19.59 -20.81 -1.77
C LYS A 3 18.33 -20.26 -2.45
N ILE A 4 17.20 -20.97 -2.38
CA ILE A 4 15.92 -20.55 -3.00
C ILE A 4 15.28 -19.43 -2.18
N GLU A 5 15.31 -19.53 -0.85
CA GLU A 5 14.86 -18.43 0.03
C GLU A 5 15.68 -17.15 -0.17
N GLU A 6 16.99 -17.28 -0.45
CA GLU A 6 17.83 -16.13 -0.81
C GLU A 6 17.44 -15.49 -2.14
N TYR A 7 17.07 -16.30 -3.15
CA TYR A 7 16.54 -15.78 -4.42
C TYR A 7 15.20 -15.06 -4.22
N ALA A 8 14.24 -15.65 -3.52
CA ALA A 8 12.97 -15.01 -3.20
C ALA A 8 13.14 -13.65 -2.50
N LYS A 9 14.06 -13.57 -1.53
CA LYS A 9 14.40 -12.29 -0.87
C LYS A 9 15.06 -11.29 -1.82
N LYS A 10 15.90 -11.76 -2.76
CA LYS A 10 16.54 -10.89 -3.75
C LYS A 10 15.51 -10.27 -4.69
N ASP A 11 14.55 -11.06 -5.15
CA ASP A 11 13.53 -10.61 -6.10
C ASP A 11 12.54 -9.65 -5.42
N VAL A 12 12.09 -9.97 -4.21
CA VAL A 12 11.29 -9.05 -3.40
C VAL A 12 12.02 -7.73 -3.12
N LYS A 13 13.34 -7.76 -2.84
CA LYS A 13 14.14 -6.53 -2.70
C LYS A 13 14.17 -5.73 -4.01
N ALA A 14 14.22 -6.38 -5.17
CA ALA A 14 14.16 -5.69 -6.46
C ALA A 14 12.77 -5.06 -6.67
N ASN A 15 11.70 -5.80 -6.38
CA ASN A 15 10.31 -5.33 -6.47
C ASN A 15 10.05 -4.13 -5.56
N ILE A 16 10.50 -4.18 -4.30
CA ILE A 16 10.40 -3.05 -3.36
C ILE A 16 11.19 -1.83 -3.87
N ARG A 17 12.37 -2.03 -4.48
CA ARG A 17 13.13 -0.90 -5.05
C ARG A 17 12.41 -0.24 -6.23
N VAL A 18 11.81 -1.04 -7.11
CA VAL A 18 11.01 -0.52 -8.25
C VAL A 18 9.82 0.27 -7.70
N TRP A 19 9.05 -0.35 -6.80
CA TRP A 19 7.94 0.28 -6.11
C TRP A 19 8.32 1.60 -5.45
N PHE A 20 9.43 1.64 -4.69
CA PHE A 20 9.84 2.86 -3.99
C PHE A 20 10.15 4.01 -4.95
N ARG A 21 10.78 3.72 -6.10
CA ARG A 21 11.04 4.74 -7.13
C ARG A 21 9.74 5.30 -7.71
N GLU A 22 8.79 4.43 -8.04
CA GLU A 22 7.48 4.83 -8.57
C GLU A 22 6.66 5.61 -7.56
N TYR A 23 6.72 5.19 -6.29
CA TYR A 23 6.07 5.87 -5.17
C TYR A 23 6.62 7.28 -4.98
N VAL A 24 7.95 7.43 -4.87
CA VAL A 24 8.59 8.74 -4.72
C VAL A 24 8.33 9.64 -5.93
N ALA A 25 8.35 9.10 -7.15
CA ALA A 25 8.00 9.87 -8.35
C ALA A 25 6.56 10.40 -8.29
N SER A 26 5.61 9.56 -7.85
CA SER A 26 4.21 9.96 -7.68
C SER A 26 4.05 11.06 -6.62
N LEU A 27 4.74 10.92 -5.48
CA LEU A 27 4.75 11.96 -4.45
C LEU A 27 5.32 13.28 -4.98
N HIS A 28 6.44 13.25 -5.71
CA HIS A 28 7.04 14.46 -6.29
C HIS A 28 6.11 15.16 -7.27
N CYS A 29 5.35 14.42 -8.10
CA CYS A 29 4.37 15.02 -8.99
C CYS A 29 3.27 15.74 -8.19
N ILE A 30 2.73 15.10 -7.16
CA ILE A 30 1.69 15.72 -6.31
C ILE A 30 2.22 16.94 -5.56
N MET A 31 3.45 16.88 -5.05
CA MET A 31 4.08 18.03 -4.37
C MET A 31 4.25 19.23 -5.29
N LYS A 32 4.66 19.01 -6.55
CA LYS A 32 4.77 20.08 -7.55
C LYS A 32 3.43 20.71 -7.91
N GLU A 33 2.35 19.94 -7.91
CA GLU A 33 0.99 20.47 -8.08
C GLU A 33 0.61 21.30 -6.83
N LEU A 34 0.90 20.79 -5.63
CA LEU A 34 0.57 21.42 -4.35
C LEU A 34 1.29 22.77 -4.16
N GLU A 35 2.54 22.89 -4.61
CA GLU A 35 3.31 24.15 -4.62
C GLU A 35 2.71 25.23 -5.53
N LYS A 36 1.90 24.83 -6.52
CA LYS A 36 1.27 25.72 -7.49
C LYS A 36 -0.19 26.00 -7.19
N ALA A 37 -0.74 25.40 -6.12
CA ALA A 37 -2.14 25.55 -5.78
C ALA A 37 -2.48 27.01 -5.48
N GLU A 38 -3.44 27.57 -6.20
CA GLU A 38 -3.82 28.99 -6.08
C GLU A 38 -4.98 29.19 -5.10
N SER A 39 -5.82 28.17 -4.90
CA SER A 39 -6.98 28.21 -4.03
C SER A 39 -6.90 27.24 -2.86
N THR A 40 -7.63 27.53 -1.79
CA THR A 40 -7.78 26.60 -0.64
C THR A 40 -8.42 25.29 -1.09
N SER A 41 -9.40 25.37 -1.99
CA SER A 41 -10.08 24.23 -2.60
C SER A 41 -9.10 23.29 -3.31
N GLU A 42 -8.29 23.84 -4.21
CA GLU A 42 -7.25 23.09 -4.93
C GLU A 42 -6.22 22.48 -3.98
N PHE A 43 -5.74 23.26 -3.00
CA PHE A 43 -4.82 22.77 -1.99
C PHE A 43 -5.40 21.56 -1.21
N MET A 44 -6.66 21.63 -0.81
CA MET A 44 -7.31 20.57 -0.02
C MET A 44 -7.54 19.29 -0.84
N GLU A 45 -7.89 19.40 -2.12
CA GLU A 45 -7.97 18.23 -3.00
C GLU A 45 -6.59 17.61 -3.27
N LEU A 46 -5.55 18.43 -3.47
CA LEU A 46 -4.18 17.94 -3.63
C LEU A 46 -3.66 17.29 -2.34
N LYS A 47 -4.01 17.84 -1.16
CA LYS A 47 -3.72 17.22 0.14
C LYS A 47 -4.42 15.84 0.26
N LYS A 48 -5.70 15.72 -0.15
CA LYS A 48 -6.40 14.42 -0.21
C LYS A 48 -5.69 13.45 -1.16
N LYS A 49 -5.33 13.91 -2.36
CA LYS A 49 -4.59 13.12 -3.36
C LYS A 49 -3.26 12.61 -2.80
N LEU A 50 -2.51 13.47 -2.09
CA LEU A 50 -1.27 13.11 -1.40
C LEU A 50 -1.49 12.01 -0.36
N MET A 51 -2.42 12.22 0.57
CA MET A 51 -2.72 11.23 1.63
C MET A 51 -3.16 9.89 1.03
N ARG A 52 -4.04 9.92 0.01
CA ARG A 52 -4.46 8.69 -0.71
C ARG A 52 -3.29 8.00 -1.37
N CYS A 53 -2.37 8.74 -2.00
CA CYS A 53 -1.16 8.17 -2.59
C CYS A 53 -0.31 7.48 -1.54
N MET A 54 -0.02 8.14 -0.41
CA MET A 54 0.78 7.58 0.68
C MET A 54 0.19 6.27 1.22
N ILE A 55 -1.11 6.27 1.49
CA ILE A 55 -1.79 5.12 2.08
C ILE A 55 -1.97 3.99 1.06
N LYS A 56 -2.45 4.27 -0.15
CA LYS A 56 -2.68 3.23 -1.18
C LYS A 56 -1.39 2.57 -1.63
N SER A 57 -0.27 3.29 -1.60
CA SER A 57 1.01 2.78 -2.05
C SER A 57 1.70 1.83 -1.08
N LEU A 58 1.19 1.53 0.12
CA LEU A 58 1.86 0.57 1.02
C LEU A 58 2.16 -0.77 0.30
N PRO A 59 3.37 -1.34 0.42
CA PRO A 59 3.79 -2.53 -0.34
C PRO A 59 3.24 -3.82 0.29
N LEU A 60 1.92 -3.98 0.24
CA LEU A 60 1.20 -5.10 0.88
C LEU A 60 0.87 -6.25 -0.10
N GLU A 61 1.10 -6.07 -1.40
CA GLU A 61 0.83 -7.08 -2.43
C GLU A 61 1.78 -8.30 -2.33
N SER A 62 1.38 -9.42 -2.94
CA SER A 62 2.13 -10.69 -2.92
C SER A 62 3.57 -10.54 -3.41
N LYS A 63 3.81 -9.76 -4.47
CA LYS A 63 5.15 -9.51 -5.06
C LYS A 63 6.14 -8.80 -4.12
N TYR A 64 5.67 -8.27 -2.98
CA TYR A 64 6.50 -7.66 -1.94
C TYR A 64 6.67 -8.57 -0.72
N CYS A 65 6.10 -9.78 -0.74
CA CYS A 65 6.18 -10.75 0.34
C CYS A 65 7.14 -11.88 -0.03
N PRO A 66 8.25 -12.07 0.70
CA PRO A 66 9.23 -13.13 0.37
C PRO A 66 8.66 -14.53 0.49
N PHE A 67 7.61 -14.73 1.29
CA PHE A 67 6.94 -16.03 1.41
C PHE A 67 6.03 -16.29 0.20
N CYS A 68 5.30 -15.28 -0.28
CA CYS A 68 4.51 -15.43 -1.50
C CYS A 68 5.42 -15.68 -2.70
N GLU A 69 6.53 -14.95 -2.81
CA GLU A 69 7.54 -15.18 -3.86
C GLU A 69 8.08 -16.62 -3.80
N PHE A 70 8.46 -17.10 -2.60
CA PHE A 70 8.96 -18.46 -2.42
C PHE A 70 7.92 -19.54 -2.78
N TYR A 71 6.70 -19.43 -2.26
CA TYR A 71 5.70 -20.49 -2.46
C TYR A 71 5.03 -20.43 -3.84
N LEU A 72 4.69 -19.24 -4.36
CA LEU A 72 3.98 -19.10 -5.62
C LEU A 72 4.89 -19.28 -6.83
N GLU A 73 6.07 -18.63 -6.83
CA GLU A 73 6.93 -18.61 -8.03
C GLU A 73 7.89 -19.79 -8.06
N PHE A 74 8.51 -20.13 -6.92
CA PHE A 74 9.51 -21.22 -6.87
C PHE A 74 8.90 -22.60 -6.60
N ASN A 75 7.95 -22.70 -5.67
CA ASN A 75 7.35 -23.99 -5.31
C ASN A 75 6.02 -24.28 -6.04
N GLN A 76 5.46 -23.30 -6.76
CA GLN A 76 4.15 -23.39 -7.43
C GLN A 76 3.00 -23.83 -6.49
N ASP A 77 3.17 -23.58 -5.19
CA ASP A 77 2.22 -23.91 -4.14
C ASP A 77 1.33 -22.69 -3.86
N THR A 78 0.10 -22.78 -4.36
CA THR A 78 -0.93 -21.75 -4.18
C THR A 78 -1.81 -21.99 -2.94
N SER A 79 -1.63 -23.11 -2.24
CA SER A 79 -2.43 -23.43 -1.04
C SER A 79 -2.12 -22.48 0.12
N CYS A 80 -0.89 -21.97 0.16
CA CYS A 80 -0.30 -21.24 1.29
C CYS A 80 -0.28 -22.05 2.60
N ASP A 81 -0.49 -23.37 2.55
CA ASP A 81 -0.66 -24.15 3.78
C ASP A 81 0.62 -24.31 4.57
N ASN A 82 1.75 -24.33 3.87
CA ASN A 82 3.08 -24.43 4.45
C ASN A 82 3.75 -23.08 4.75
N CYS A 83 3.13 -21.97 4.33
CA CYS A 83 3.68 -20.62 4.42
C CYS A 83 4.05 -20.24 5.86
N GLU A 84 5.30 -19.80 6.07
CA GLU A 84 5.79 -19.43 7.40
C GLU A 84 5.07 -18.19 7.95
N TYR A 85 4.70 -17.24 7.09
CA TYR A 85 3.88 -16.10 7.51
C TYR A 85 2.56 -16.56 8.10
N LYS A 86 1.87 -17.53 7.46
CA LYS A 86 0.59 -18.08 7.93
C LYS A 86 0.74 -18.66 9.34
N LYS A 87 1.84 -19.35 9.64
CA LYS A 87 2.07 -20.00 10.94
C LYS A 87 2.09 -18.99 12.09
N ALA A 88 2.62 -17.79 11.87
CA ALA A 88 2.73 -16.75 12.90
C ALA A 88 1.56 -15.74 12.89
N HIS A 89 0.98 -15.46 11.71
CA HIS A 89 0.08 -14.31 11.52
C HIS A 89 -1.27 -14.68 10.90
N GLY A 90 -1.53 -15.96 10.65
CA GLY A 90 -2.71 -16.44 9.94
C GLY A 90 -2.62 -16.28 8.42
N LYS A 91 -3.47 -17.00 7.68
CA LYS A 91 -3.52 -16.92 6.21
C LYS A 91 -4.02 -15.54 5.80
N CYS A 92 -3.36 -14.89 4.83
CA CYS A 92 -3.62 -13.49 4.49
C CYS A 92 -5.09 -13.19 4.17
N ASN A 93 -5.82 -14.10 3.52
CA ASN A 93 -7.23 -13.89 3.22
C ASN A 93 -8.19 -14.10 4.41
N SER A 94 -7.69 -14.59 5.56
CA SER A 94 -8.47 -14.75 6.79
C SER A 94 -8.70 -13.41 7.47
N LYS A 95 -9.95 -13.17 7.93
CA LYS A 95 -10.37 -11.98 8.68
C LYS A 95 -9.53 -11.71 9.93
N SER A 96 -9.00 -12.75 10.57
CA SER A 96 -8.21 -12.61 11.80
C SER A 96 -6.72 -12.34 11.56
N SER A 97 -6.25 -12.46 10.31
CA SER A 97 -4.82 -12.35 10.01
C SER A 97 -4.29 -10.92 10.14
N THR A 98 -3.01 -10.77 10.49
CA THR A 98 -2.38 -9.45 10.60
C THR A 98 -2.41 -8.69 9.27
N TRP A 99 -2.11 -9.36 8.16
CA TRP A 99 -2.19 -8.76 6.82
C TRP A 99 -3.58 -8.22 6.51
N ARG A 100 -4.62 -9.01 6.81
CA ARG A 100 -6.01 -8.62 6.54
C ARG A 100 -6.42 -7.41 7.37
N LYS A 101 -6.07 -7.37 8.66
CA LYS A 101 -6.30 -6.21 9.52
C LYS A 101 -5.65 -4.94 8.99
N ILE A 102 -4.40 -5.03 8.52
CA ILE A 102 -3.72 -3.87 7.91
C ILE A 102 -4.45 -3.42 6.66
N ARG A 103 -4.89 -4.37 5.82
CA ARG A 103 -5.62 -4.06 4.58
C ARG A 103 -6.98 -3.42 4.84
N ASP A 104 -7.72 -3.94 5.82
CA ASP A 104 -9.03 -3.40 6.20
C ASP A 104 -8.87 -1.97 6.75
N LEU A 105 -7.89 -1.74 7.64
CA LEU A 105 -7.57 -0.40 8.14
C LEU A 105 -7.10 0.57 7.04
N GLN A 106 -6.37 0.06 6.04
CA GLN A 106 -5.98 0.84 4.87
C GLN A 106 -7.21 1.30 4.09
N GLU A 107 -8.18 0.41 3.88
CA GLU A 107 -9.43 0.70 3.18
C GLU A 107 -10.30 1.69 3.96
N GLU A 108 -10.46 1.49 5.27
CA GLU A 108 -11.17 2.41 6.17
C GLU A 108 -10.55 3.82 6.15
N LEU A 109 -9.22 3.92 6.21
CA LEU A 109 -8.54 5.21 6.15
C LEU A 109 -8.69 5.88 4.78
N LEU A 110 -8.64 5.12 3.69
CA LEU A 110 -8.86 5.65 2.35
C LEU A 110 -10.28 6.21 2.19
N ASP A 111 -11.27 5.56 2.78
CA ASP A 111 -12.65 6.06 2.82
C ASP A 111 -12.76 7.34 3.67
N ALA A 112 -12.17 7.36 4.86
CA ALA A 112 -12.11 8.58 5.68
C ALA A 112 -11.42 9.75 4.95
N ILE A 113 -10.34 9.49 4.19
CA ILE A 113 -9.66 10.52 3.39
C ILE A 113 -10.55 11.02 2.23
N ARG A 114 -11.33 10.14 1.59
CA ARG A 114 -12.28 10.55 0.54
C ARG A 114 -13.27 11.57 1.10
N ASP A 115 -13.74 11.32 2.31
CA ASP A 115 -14.76 12.10 3.01
C ASP A 115 -14.19 13.27 3.86
N TYR A 116 -12.87 13.44 3.86
CA TYR A 116 -12.16 14.45 4.65
C TYR A 116 -12.51 15.91 4.29
N TRP A 117 -12.87 16.19 3.03
CA TRP A 117 -13.19 17.55 2.59
C TRP A 117 -14.08 17.55 1.33
N TYR A 118 -15.03 18.50 1.27
CA TYR A 118 -16.14 18.52 0.30
C TYR A 118 -16.34 19.84 -0.47
N GLY A 119 -15.40 20.80 -0.46
CA GLY A 119 -15.55 22.01 -1.30
C GLY A 119 -15.95 23.30 -0.58
N TYR A 120 -16.28 23.28 0.70
CA TYR A 120 -16.75 24.48 1.38
C TYR A 120 -15.57 25.37 1.81
N GLU A 121 -15.39 26.47 1.07
CA GLU A 121 -14.49 27.56 1.43
C GLU A 121 -15.12 28.32 2.59
N LEU A 122 -14.67 28.04 3.83
CA LEU A 122 -14.94 28.84 5.03
C LEU A 122 -16.37 29.43 5.12
N GLY A 123 -17.34 28.55 5.38
CA GLY A 123 -18.64 28.93 5.94
C GLY A 123 -19.79 28.97 4.95
N GLU A 124 -20.52 27.86 4.87
CA GLU A 124 -21.97 27.90 5.14
C GLU A 124 -22.27 26.70 6.03
N GLU A 125 -22.64 26.98 7.28
CA GLU A 125 -23.24 25.99 8.19
C GLU A 125 -24.52 25.44 7.54
N LYS A 126 -24.72 24.12 7.61
CA LYS A 126 -26.06 23.53 7.46
C LYS A 126 -26.70 23.39 8.83
#